data_AF-A0AAV4J6Q4-F1
#
_entry.id   AF-A0AAV4J6Q4-F1
#
_cell.length_a   1.000
_cell.length_b   1.000
_cell.length_c   1.000
_cell.angle_alpha   90.00
_cell.angle_beta   90.00
_cell.angle_gamma   90.00
#
_symmetry.space_group_name_H-M   'P 1'
#
loop_
_entity.id
_entity.type
_entity.pdbx_description
1 polymer ?
#
loop_
_entity_poly.entity_id
_entity_poly.type
_entity_poly.pdbx_seq_one_letter_code
_entity_poly.pdbx_strand_id
1 'polypeptide(L)'
;MRFISCSSVSSEGALRVGTYIAQEGKLSLYPDVTISWPGGYGPAPDIPQCGFKDLLCDEYDQEEDMDSTSLAIGLSTTMSVVLIGVVLGVSILLR
;
A
#
# COMPACT_ATOMS: atom_id res chain seq x y z
N MET A 1 13.96 -41.00 26.23
CA MET A 1 12.60 -41.37 25.78
C MET A 1 11.65 -40.26 26.20
N ARG A 2 11.16 -39.46 25.26
CA ARG A 2 10.06 -38.50 25.47
C ARG A 2 9.13 -38.63 24.28
N PHE A 3 8.06 -39.39 24.48
CA PHE A 3 6.97 -39.49 23.51
C PHE A 3 6.06 -38.29 23.72
N ILE A 4 6.01 -37.41 22.73
CA ILE A 4 5.00 -36.36 22.66
C ILE A 4 3.71 -37.06 22.21
N SER A 5 2.84 -37.38 23.16
CA SER A 5 1.51 -37.91 22.88
C SER A 5 0.59 -36.76 22.50
N CYS A 6 0.63 -36.32 21.24
CA CYS A 6 -0.40 -35.44 20.70
C CYS A 6 -1.52 -36.31 20.11
N SER A 7 -2.61 -36.44 20.86
CA SER A 7 -3.88 -36.93 20.35
C SER A 7 -4.32 -36.01 19.20
N SER A 8 -4.46 -36.57 18.00
CA SER A 8 -4.94 -35.95 16.74
C SER A 8 -3.89 -35.18 15.89
N VAL A 9 -2.90 -35.91 15.38
CA VAL A 9 -2.36 -35.60 14.04
C VAL A 9 -3.38 -36.10 13.01
N SER A 10 -3.94 -35.19 12.22
CA SER A 10 -4.73 -35.54 11.03
C SER A 10 -3.87 -36.36 10.06
N SER A 11 -4.46 -37.28 9.30
CA SER A 11 -3.77 -38.12 8.30
C SER A 11 -2.98 -37.34 7.24
N GLU A 12 -3.13 -36.01 7.20
CA GLU A 12 -2.48 -35.09 6.27
C GLU A 12 -1.34 -34.25 6.90
N GLY A 13 -0.96 -34.51 8.16
CA GLY A 13 0.11 -33.77 8.84
C GLY A 13 -0.31 -32.40 9.41
N ALA A 14 -1.60 -32.07 9.34
CA ALA A 14 -2.14 -30.87 9.96
C ALA A 14 -2.34 -31.04 11.47
N LEU A 15 -1.82 -30.10 12.25
CA LEU A 15 -2.04 -29.99 13.70
C LEU A 15 -3.29 -29.16 13.99
N ARG A 16 -4.16 -29.62 14.89
CA ARG A 16 -5.30 -28.83 15.36
C ARG A 16 -4.84 -27.73 16.32
N VAL A 17 -5.08 -26.47 15.95
CA VAL A 17 -4.59 -25.29 16.69
C VAL A 17 -5.67 -24.55 17.51
N GLY A 18 -6.94 -24.93 17.35
CA GLY A 18 -8.03 -24.27 18.06
C GLY A 18 -9.41 -24.87 17.78
N THR A 19 -10.44 -24.12 18.17
CA THR A 19 -11.85 -24.46 17.98
C THR A 19 -12.68 -23.23 17.67
N TYR A 20 -13.74 -23.43 16.89
CA TYR A 20 -14.75 -22.41 16.62
C TYR A 20 -16.03 -22.75 17.38
N ILE A 21 -16.57 -21.78 18.12
CA ILE A 21 -17.80 -21.89 18.90
C ILE A 21 -18.90 -21.14 18.14
N ALA A 22 -19.68 -21.87 17.34
CA ALA A 22 -20.67 -21.28 16.43
C ALA A 22 -21.76 -20.46 17.14
N GLN A 23 -22.15 -20.87 18.35
CA GLN A 23 -23.15 -20.17 19.16
C GLN A 23 -22.68 -18.78 19.59
N GLU A 24 -21.38 -18.60 19.77
CA GLU A 24 -20.76 -17.33 20.17
C GLU A 24 -20.14 -16.56 19.00
N GLY A 25 -20.08 -17.19 17.81
CA GLY A 25 -19.34 -16.64 16.67
C GLY A 25 -17.84 -16.49 16.95
N LYS A 26 -17.27 -17.29 17.86
CA LYS A 26 -15.92 -17.07 18.40
C LYS A 26 -14.94 -18.15 17.97
N LEU A 27 -13.78 -17.74 17.48
CA LEU A 27 -12.61 -18.60 17.29
C LEU A 27 -11.71 -18.51 18.53
N SER A 28 -11.36 -19.65 19.12
CA SER A 28 -10.42 -19.74 20.24
C SER A 28 -9.26 -20.65 19.88
N LEU A 29 -8.05 -20.12 20.02
CA LEU A 29 -6.83 -20.93 19.96
C LEU A 29 -6.65 -21.69 21.28
N TYR A 30 -5.99 -22.85 21.21
CA TYR A 30 -5.58 -23.54 22.42
C TYR A 30 -4.47 -22.75 23.15
N PRO A 31 -4.41 -22.84 24.49
CA PRO A 31 -3.30 -22.24 25.24
C PRO A 31 -1.97 -22.78 24.71
N ASP A 32 -0.95 -21.92 24.70
CA ASP A 32 0.42 -22.22 24.26
C ASP A 32 0.60 -22.59 22.78
N VAL A 33 -0.43 -22.37 21.95
CA VAL A 33 -0.34 -22.53 20.49
C VAL A 33 -0.16 -21.17 19.81
N THR A 34 0.96 -21.01 19.10
CA THR A 34 1.22 -19.86 18.22
C THR A 34 1.27 -20.35 16.77
N ILE A 35 0.48 -19.73 15.89
CA ILE A 35 0.51 -20.03 14.46
C ILE A 35 1.65 -19.23 13.83
N SER A 36 2.63 -19.94 13.26
CA SER A 36 3.71 -19.33 12.47
C SER A 36 3.34 -19.34 10.99
N TRP A 37 3.42 -18.18 10.36
CA TRP A 37 3.11 -18.03 8.94
C TRP A 37 4.40 -17.94 8.12
N PRO A 38 4.48 -18.62 6.96
CA PRO A 38 5.64 -18.48 6.09
C PRO A 38 5.72 -17.03 5.59
N GLY A 39 6.88 -16.39 5.78
CA GLY A 39 7.12 -15.02 5.33
C GLY A 39 6.88 -13.91 6.36
N GLY A 40 6.53 -14.22 7.63
CA GLY A 40 6.49 -13.19 8.67
C GLY A 40 5.67 -13.50 9.92
N TYR A 41 5.26 -12.43 10.60
CA TYR A 41 4.62 -12.45 11.93
C TYR A 41 3.08 -12.65 11.89
N GLY A 42 2.48 -12.90 10.74
CA GLY A 42 1.01 -12.93 10.64
C GLY A 42 0.49 -13.54 9.34
N PRO A 43 -0.84 -13.73 9.24
CA PRO A 43 -1.46 -14.23 8.03
C PRO A 43 -1.19 -13.29 6.85
N ALA A 44 -1.16 -13.86 5.65
CA ALA A 44 -1.15 -13.05 4.44
C ALA A 44 -2.38 -12.13 4.41
N PRO A 45 -2.26 -10.90 3.91
CA PRO A 45 -3.40 -10.00 3.79
C PRO A 45 -4.41 -10.56 2.78
N ASP A 46 -5.70 -10.39 3.08
CA ASP A 46 -6.80 -10.85 2.21
C ASP A 46 -6.85 -10.10 0.87
N ILE A 47 -6.34 -8.88 0.86
CA ILE A 47 -6.25 -8.01 -0.32
C ILE A 47 -4.75 -7.79 -0.61
N PRO A 48 -4.27 -8.10 -1.83
CA PRO A 48 -2.89 -7.79 -2.21
C PRO A 48 -2.60 -6.30 -2.05
N GLN A 49 -1.34 -5.94 -1.75
CA GLN A 49 -0.95 -4.52 -1.59
C GLN A 49 -1.29 -3.68 -2.83
N CYS A 50 -1.13 -4.23 -4.04
CA CYS A 50 -1.49 -3.59 -5.30
C CYS A 50 -2.99 -3.68 -5.67
N GLY A 51 -3.82 -4.21 -4.78
CA GLY A 51 -5.19 -4.60 -5.10
C GLY A 51 -5.25 -5.77 -6.10
N PHE A 52 -6.46 -6.18 -6.46
CA PHE A 52 -6.67 -7.31 -7.38
C PHE A 52 -6.42 -6.99 -8.86
N LYS A 53 -6.28 -5.71 -9.20
CA LYS A 53 -6.18 -5.23 -10.59
C LYS A 53 -4.88 -4.47 -10.87
N ASP A 54 -3.93 -4.48 -9.94
CA ASP A 54 -2.66 -3.73 -10.03
C ASP A 54 -2.79 -2.20 -10.14
N LEU A 55 -4.03 -1.67 -10.17
CA LEU A 55 -4.31 -0.24 -10.35
C LEU A 55 -3.73 0.67 -9.27
N LEU A 56 -3.44 0.13 -8.07
CA LEU A 56 -2.89 0.91 -6.97
C LEU A 56 -1.36 1.02 -7.06
N CYS A 57 -0.67 0.05 -7.69
CA CYS A 57 0.77 0.07 -7.75
C CYS A 57 1.33 1.05 -8.79
N ASP A 58 0.55 1.37 -9.83
CA ASP A 58 0.84 2.48 -10.74
C ASP A 58 0.68 3.87 -10.09
N GLU A 59 -0.10 3.98 -9.01
CA GLU A 59 -0.26 5.23 -8.24
C GLU A 59 0.86 5.42 -7.20
N TYR A 60 1.35 4.33 -6.59
CA TYR A 60 2.46 4.40 -5.62
C TYR A 60 3.83 4.71 -6.27
N ASP A 61 4.05 4.31 -7.53
CA ASP A 61 5.24 4.74 -8.28
C ASP A 61 5.16 6.21 -8.76
N GLN A 62 4.02 6.89 -8.57
CA GLN A 62 3.82 8.29 -8.92
C GLN A 62 3.94 9.27 -7.74
N GLU A 63 4.06 8.81 -6.49
CA GLU A 63 4.19 9.72 -5.34
C GLU A 63 5.63 10.17 -5.02
N GLU A 64 6.66 9.55 -5.62
CA GLU A 64 8.07 9.91 -5.36
C GLU A 64 8.73 10.73 -6.49
N ASP A 65 8.12 10.86 -7.67
CA ASP A 65 8.72 11.62 -8.77
C ASP A 65 7.73 12.56 -9.48
N MET A 66 7.99 13.85 -9.31
CA MET A 66 7.61 14.98 -10.17
C MET A 66 6.38 15.84 -9.82
N ASP A 67 6.69 16.93 -9.11
CA ASP A 67 6.73 18.28 -9.71
C ASP A 67 5.42 19.03 -9.97
N SER A 68 4.51 19.06 -8.98
CA SER A 68 3.44 20.08 -8.95
C SER A 68 3.99 21.53 -8.86
N THR A 69 5.27 21.71 -8.50
CA THR A 69 5.96 23.01 -8.42
C THR A 69 6.47 23.50 -9.79
N SER A 70 6.99 22.62 -10.65
CA SER A 70 7.57 23.02 -11.94
C SER A 70 6.53 23.53 -12.94
N LEU A 71 5.31 22.98 -12.94
CA LEU A 71 4.24 23.47 -13.82
C LEU A 71 3.76 24.88 -13.43
N ALA A 72 3.73 25.19 -12.12
CA ALA A 72 3.38 26.51 -11.62
C ALA A 72 4.49 27.57 -11.87
N ILE A 73 5.76 27.18 -11.75
CA ILE A 73 6.91 28.07 -12.04
C ILE A 73 7.03 28.35 -13.55
N GLY A 74 6.75 27.36 -14.40
CA GLY A 74 6.77 27.49 -15.87
C GLY A 74 5.71 28.45 -16.42
N LEU A 75 4.49 28.45 -15.85
CA LEU A 75 3.43 29.36 -16.26
C LEU A 75 3.67 30.81 -15.79
N SER A 76 4.29 31.00 -14.62
CA SER A 76 4.58 32.33 -14.07
C SER A 76 5.64 33.08 -14.89
N THR A 77 6.72 32.38 -15.24
CA THR A 77 7.86 32.99 -15.96
C THR A 77 7.50 33.40 -17.39
N THR A 78 6.74 32.58 -18.10
CA THR A 78 6.31 32.86 -19.49
C THR A 78 5.36 34.08 -19.56
N MET A 79 4.41 34.21 -18.63
CA MET A 79 3.51 35.37 -18.58
C MET A 79 4.23 36.68 -18.29
N SER A 80 5.25 36.65 -17.42
CA SER A 80 6.03 37.84 -17.06
C SER A 80 6.83 38.38 -18.26
N VAL A 81 7.48 37.50 -19.03
CA VAL A 81 8.25 37.89 -20.23
C VAL A 81 7.33 38.48 -21.31
N VAL A 82 6.16 37.88 -21.54
CA VAL A 82 5.18 38.37 -22.51
C VAL A 82 4.69 39.78 -22.14
N LEU A 83 4.36 40.02 -20.87
CA LEU A 83 3.90 41.33 -20.42
C LEU A 83 4.97 42.41 -20.59
N ILE A 84 6.23 42.13 -20.22
CA ILE A 84 7.33 43.09 -20.38
C ILE A 84 7.56 43.40 -21.87
N GLY A 85 7.52 42.38 -22.74
CA GLY A 85 7.65 42.56 -24.18
C GLY A 85 6.55 43.45 -24.78
N VAL A 86 5.29 43.26 -24.36
CA VAL A 86 4.16 44.09 -24.81
C VAL A 86 4.32 45.54 -24.33
N VAL A 87 4.66 45.76 -23.07
CA VAL A 87 4.85 47.12 -22.52
C VAL A 87 5.98 47.86 -23.23
N LEU A 88 7.11 47.20 -23.47
CA LEU A 88 8.23 47.80 -24.20
C LEU A 88 7.88 48.06 -25.67
N GLY A 89 7.21 47.13 -26.34
CA GLY A 89 6.79 47.29 -27.73
C GLY A 89 5.83 48.47 -27.93
N VAL A 90 4.83 48.61 -27.05
CA VAL A 90 3.89 49.73 -27.06
C VAL A 90 4.58 51.05 -26.74
N SER A 91 5.54 51.06 -25.81
CA SER A 91 6.29 52.27 -25.44
C SER A 91 7.19 52.80 -26.56
N ILE A 92 7.72 51.91 -27.41
CA ILE A 92 8.51 52.28 -28.59
C ILE A 92 7.60 52.82 -29.71
N LEU A 93 6.41 52.25 -29.89
CA LEU A 93 5.44 52.66 -30.89
C LEU A 93 4.77 54.01 -30.61
N LEU A 94 4.69 54.40 -29.33
CA LEU A 94 4.09 55.68 -28.88
C LEU A 94 5.10 56.84 -28.75
N ARG A 95 6.37 56.61 -29.09
CA ARG A 95 7.43 57.63 -29.13
C ARG A 95 7.68 58.10 -30.56
#